data_AF-A0A953BQ19-F1
#
_entry.id   AF-A0A953BQ19-F1
#
_cell.length_a   1.000
_cell.length_b   1.000
_cell.length_c   1.000
_cell.angle_alpha   90.00
_cell.angle_beta   90.00
_cell.angle_gamma   90.00
#
_symmetry.space_group_name_H-M   'P 1'
#
loop_
_entity.id
_entity.type
_entity.pdbx_description
1 polymer ?
#
loop_
_entity_poly.entity_id
_entity_poly.type
_entity_poly.pdbx_seq_one_letter_code
_entity_poly.pdbx_strand_id
1 'polypeptide(L)'
;MRRNMTLAAMLAAAAAGIPAAESRAIIMEVSSTFSGGLYADGTNFSHFMNYYVGYAFPSSPPERRNYFIFDLSHVPGPILGGKLKLYLPGDSSIFEPSGFVSSDPTEEYRISGSAFPWEAFSDAFMGEPHMTPGVIAAMFGTMGSGPAYGLTVVSGDHSGSDVVIDLSTHAVDAMNAAIGSKFLITGRLTDLHPESPGMPPAELVFAYTDIPNEFMPMPRLMLHVVPSPGVASAVGIAGVLFTARRRRS
;
A
#
# COMPACT_ATOMS: atom_id res chain seq x y z
N MET A 1 44.99 -49.15 22.94
CA MET A 1 44.35 -47.89 23.39
C MET A 1 45.14 -46.71 22.85
N ARG A 2 44.57 -45.91 21.92
CA ARG A 2 45.03 -44.60 21.36
C ARG A 2 44.82 -44.55 19.84
N ARG A 3 43.57 -44.31 19.42
CA ARG A 3 43.16 -43.91 18.05
C ARG A 3 41.67 -43.61 18.18
N ASN A 4 41.28 -42.34 18.35
CA ASN A 4 39.90 -41.84 18.25
C ASN A 4 39.78 -40.30 18.43
N MET A 5 40.85 -39.56 18.77
CA MET A 5 40.75 -38.11 19.01
C MET A 5 40.89 -37.21 17.76
N THR A 6 41.22 -37.74 16.58
CA THR A 6 41.55 -36.91 15.41
C THR A 6 40.36 -36.56 14.50
N LEU A 7 39.21 -37.24 14.61
CA LEU A 7 38.05 -36.97 13.75
C LEU A 7 37.15 -35.84 14.27
N ALA A 8 37.09 -35.63 15.59
CA ALA A 8 36.25 -34.59 16.20
C ALA A 8 36.78 -33.17 15.94
N ALA A 9 38.10 -33.01 15.79
CA ALA A 9 38.72 -31.72 15.49
C ALA A 9 38.55 -31.26 14.02
N MET A 10 38.36 -32.19 13.08
CA MET A 10 38.16 -31.84 11.65
C MET A 10 36.72 -31.45 11.31
N LEU A 11 35.71 -31.88 12.08
CA LEU A 11 34.33 -31.38 11.89
C LEU A 11 34.11 -29.98 12.50
N ALA A 12 34.90 -29.59 13.52
CA ALA A 12 34.79 -28.26 14.12
C ALA A 12 35.41 -27.15 13.25
N ALA A 13 36.38 -27.47 12.40
CA ALA A 13 37.06 -26.48 11.55
C ALA A 13 36.30 -26.16 10.23
N ALA A 14 35.33 -26.98 9.83
CA ALA A 14 34.56 -26.75 8.59
C ALA A 14 33.35 -25.81 8.78
N ALA A 15 32.99 -25.45 10.01
CA ALA A 15 31.86 -24.56 10.31
C ALA A 15 32.23 -23.06 10.35
N ALA A 16 33.51 -22.70 10.27
CA ALA A 16 34.01 -21.35 10.56
C ALA A 16 34.12 -20.41 9.34
N GLY A 17 33.59 -20.78 8.17
CA GLY A 17 33.92 -20.09 6.92
C GLY A 17 32.80 -19.95 5.90
N ILE A 18 31.53 -20.11 6.27
CA ILE A 18 30.46 -19.70 5.35
C ILE A 18 30.36 -18.17 5.45
N PRO A 19 30.82 -17.40 4.44
CA PRO A 19 30.61 -15.97 4.45
C PRO A 19 29.11 -15.71 4.55
N ALA A 20 28.70 -14.84 5.48
CA ALA A 20 27.33 -14.39 5.54
C ALA A 20 26.97 -13.82 4.15
N ALA A 21 26.06 -14.48 3.45
CA ALA A 21 25.58 -13.98 2.17
C ALA A 21 24.98 -12.59 2.44
N GLU A 22 25.51 -11.55 1.78
CA GLU A 22 24.92 -10.22 1.86
C GLU A 22 23.48 -10.31 1.38
N SER A 23 22.54 -10.07 2.29
CA SER A 23 21.12 -10.04 1.94
C SER A 23 20.89 -8.84 1.03
N ARG A 24 20.65 -9.11 -0.26
CA ARG A 24 20.32 -8.07 -1.23
C ARG A 24 18.86 -7.68 -1.08
N ALA A 25 18.59 -6.38 -1.12
CA ALA A 25 17.23 -5.89 -1.16
C ALA A 25 16.50 -6.45 -2.39
N ILE A 26 15.28 -6.93 -2.19
CA ILE A 26 14.38 -7.38 -3.25
C ILE A 26 13.26 -6.35 -3.43
N ILE A 27 12.74 -6.26 -4.66
CA ILE A 27 11.53 -5.49 -4.93
C ILE A 27 10.34 -6.45 -4.86
N MET A 28 9.34 -6.09 -4.06
CA MET A 28 8.09 -6.84 -3.91
C MET A 28 6.91 -5.91 -4.16
N GLU A 29 5.89 -6.39 -4.88
CA GLU A 29 4.65 -5.64 -5.07
C GLU A 29 3.53 -6.27 -4.22
N VAL A 30 2.79 -5.43 -3.50
CA VAL A 30 1.66 -5.83 -2.64
C VAL A 30 0.44 -5.05 -3.10
N SER A 31 -0.58 -5.76 -3.59
CA SER A 31 -1.87 -5.14 -3.91
C SER A 31 -2.68 -4.87 -2.64
N SER A 32 -3.48 -3.81 -2.61
CA SER A 32 -4.37 -3.55 -1.49
C SER A 32 -5.43 -4.65 -1.36
N THR A 33 -5.79 -4.98 -0.13
CA THR A 33 -6.93 -5.83 0.19
C THR A 33 -8.24 -5.07 0.03
N PHE A 34 -8.23 -3.78 0.41
CA PHE A 34 -9.37 -2.88 0.30
C PHE A 34 -8.95 -1.53 -0.25
N SER A 35 -9.84 -0.92 -1.01
CA SER A 35 -9.84 0.49 -1.39
C SER A 35 -11.25 1.04 -1.22
N GLY A 36 -11.35 2.33 -0.96
CA GLY A 36 -12.64 3.00 -0.84
C GLY A 36 -12.46 4.46 -0.48
N GLY A 37 -13.56 5.09 -0.06
CA GLY A 37 -13.53 6.47 0.40
C GLY A 37 -14.71 6.81 1.28
N LEU A 38 -14.50 7.81 2.14
CA LEU A 38 -15.49 8.32 3.10
C LEU A 38 -15.86 9.75 2.73
N TYR A 39 -17.11 10.11 2.98
CA TYR A 39 -17.64 11.46 2.74
C TYR A 39 -17.61 12.30 4.02
N ALA A 40 -17.43 13.61 3.87
CA ALA A 40 -17.32 14.52 5.03
C ALA A 40 -18.59 14.58 5.90
N ASP A 41 -19.76 14.28 5.33
CA ASP A 41 -21.04 14.23 6.05
C ASP A 41 -21.27 12.91 6.83
N GLY A 42 -20.30 11.98 6.76
CA GLY A 42 -20.41 10.67 7.39
C GLY A 42 -21.19 9.64 6.57
N THR A 43 -21.62 9.97 5.36
CA THR A 43 -22.15 8.95 4.43
C THR A 43 -21.02 8.04 3.95
N ASN A 44 -21.40 6.82 3.58
CA ASN A 44 -20.47 5.82 3.07
C ASN A 44 -21.25 4.81 2.21
N PHE A 45 -20.63 4.36 1.12
CA PHE A 45 -21.17 3.29 0.30
C PHE A 45 -20.39 2.01 0.62
N SER A 46 -21.01 1.10 1.38
CA SER A 46 -20.38 -0.18 1.70
C SER A 46 -20.09 -0.98 0.42
N HIS A 47 -18.99 -1.72 0.45
CA HIS A 47 -18.46 -2.50 -0.67
C HIS A 47 -18.08 -1.68 -1.92
N PHE A 48 -18.11 -0.34 -1.84
CA PHE A 48 -17.77 0.51 -2.97
C PHE A 48 -16.26 0.76 -3.03
N MET A 49 -15.59 0.08 -3.97
CA MET A 49 -14.12 0.05 -4.06
C MET A 49 -13.50 1.27 -4.75
N ASN A 50 -14.34 2.11 -5.37
CA ASN A 50 -13.86 3.33 -6.01
C ASN A 50 -13.11 4.19 -4.98
N TYR A 51 -11.90 4.64 -5.31
CA TYR A 51 -11.03 5.43 -4.44
C TYR A 51 -10.85 6.88 -4.94
N TYR A 52 -11.81 7.42 -5.68
CA TYR A 52 -11.79 8.83 -6.05
C TYR A 52 -11.72 9.74 -4.81
N VAL A 53 -11.10 10.88 -5.00
CA VAL A 53 -10.88 11.91 -3.98
C VAL A 53 -11.31 13.28 -4.52
N GLY A 54 -11.86 14.12 -3.65
CA GLY A 54 -12.29 15.49 -3.99
C GLY A 54 -13.80 15.66 -4.09
N TYR A 55 -14.25 16.60 -4.93
CA TYR A 55 -15.65 16.96 -5.16
C TYR A 55 -16.15 16.44 -6.51
N ALA A 56 -17.36 15.88 -6.56
CA ALA A 56 -17.94 15.33 -7.78
C ALA A 56 -19.32 15.92 -8.09
N PHE A 57 -19.41 16.91 -8.99
CA PHE A 57 -20.65 17.42 -9.61
C PHE A 57 -21.30 16.38 -10.54
N PRO A 58 -22.64 16.31 -10.77
CA PRO A 58 -23.74 17.18 -10.33
C PRO A 58 -24.40 16.80 -8.99
N SER A 59 -24.00 15.66 -8.44
CA SER A 59 -24.25 15.41 -7.03
C SER A 59 -23.50 16.49 -6.24
N SER A 60 -24.06 17.03 -5.17
CA SER A 60 -23.23 17.69 -4.14
C SER A 60 -22.90 16.62 -3.10
N PRO A 61 -22.09 15.57 -3.38
CA PRO A 61 -21.54 14.85 -2.26
C PRO A 61 -20.57 15.83 -1.59
N PRO A 62 -20.51 15.86 -0.26
CA PRO A 62 -19.44 16.56 0.41
C PRO A 62 -18.08 15.97 -0.02
N GLU A 63 -16.99 16.67 0.30
CA GLU A 63 -15.62 16.21 0.04
C GLU A 63 -15.48 14.70 0.33
N ARG A 64 -14.93 13.96 -0.63
CA ARG A 64 -14.57 12.55 -0.44
C ARG A 64 -13.07 12.41 -0.27
N ARG A 65 -12.68 11.61 0.74
CA ARG A 65 -11.28 11.20 0.98
C ARG A 65 -11.17 9.70 0.85
N ASN A 66 -10.04 9.22 0.34
CA ASN A 66 -9.86 7.81 0.04
C ASN A 66 -8.96 7.10 1.07
N TYR A 67 -9.04 5.77 1.11
CA TYR A 67 -8.17 4.95 1.94
C TYR A 67 -7.83 3.62 1.26
N PHE A 68 -6.72 3.04 1.70
CA PHE A 68 -6.17 1.79 1.19
C PHE A 68 -5.66 0.94 2.34
N ILE A 69 -5.97 -0.35 2.32
CA ILE A 69 -5.50 -1.31 3.32
C ILE A 69 -4.65 -2.37 2.62
N PHE A 70 -3.40 -2.52 3.05
CA PHE A 70 -2.44 -3.49 2.52
C PHE A 70 -2.14 -4.59 3.52
N ASP A 71 -2.01 -5.83 3.05
CA ASP A 71 -1.59 -6.95 3.88
C ASP A 71 -0.07 -7.10 3.88
N LEU A 72 0.56 -6.87 5.02
CA LEU A 72 2.00 -6.99 5.19
C LEU A 72 2.41 -8.29 5.92
N SER A 73 1.49 -9.24 6.11
CA SER A 73 1.78 -10.51 6.77
C SER A 73 2.77 -11.40 6.02
N HIS A 74 2.95 -11.17 4.72
CA HIS A 74 3.87 -11.92 3.87
C HIS A 74 5.19 -11.18 3.57
N VAL A 75 5.41 -9.99 4.17
CA VAL A 75 6.66 -9.25 3.98
C VAL A 75 7.80 -9.97 4.73
N PRO A 76 8.85 -10.46 4.04
CA PRO A 76 9.82 -11.42 4.61
C PRO A 76 10.89 -10.79 5.52
N GLY A 77 10.86 -9.47 5.72
CA GLY A 77 11.86 -8.75 6.49
C GLY A 77 11.68 -7.23 6.46
N PRO A 78 12.67 -6.47 6.95
CA PRO A 78 12.59 -5.02 7.04
C PRO A 78 12.40 -4.35 5.68
N ILE A 79 11.53 -3.34 5.64
CA ILE A 79 11.28 -2.48 4.48
C ILE A 79 12.23 -1.29 4.56
N LEU A 80 13.00 -1.05 3.50
CA LEU A 80 13.94 0.08 3.39
C LEU A 80 13.33 1.30 2.72
N GLY A 81 12.26 1.11 1.96
CA GLY A 81 11.62 2.14 1.15
C GLY A 81 10.49 1.55 0.33
N GLY A 82 9.72 2.42 -0.33
CA GLY A 82 8.71 1.97 -1.26
C GLY A 82 8.02 3.10 -2.01
N LYS A 83 7.11 2.71 -2.89
CA LYS A 83 6.24 3.61 -3.64
C LYS A 83 4.80 3.12 -3.58
N LEU A 84 3.84 4.04 -3.50
CA LEU A 84 2.44 3.74 -3.77
C LEU A 84 2.16 4.00 -5.25
N LYS A 85 1.52 3.05 -5.92
CA LYS A 85 1.03 3.17 -7.30
C LYS A 85 -0.48 3.19 -7.29
N LEU A 86 -1.06 4.26 -7.85
CA LEU A 86 -2.49 4.42 -8.03
C LEU A 86 -2.78 4.59 -9.52
N TYR A 87 -3.62 3.74 -10.09
CA TYR A 87 -3.99 3.90 -11.48
C TYR A 87 -4.97 5.09 -11.63
N LEU A 88 -4.68 5.99 -12.57
CA LEU A 88 -5.57 7.06 -12.97
C LEU A 88 -6.24 6.66 -14.29
N PRO A 89 -7.55 6.35 -14.30
CA PRO A 89 -8.24 5.98 -15.52
C PRO A 89 -8.06 7.00 -16.64
N GLY A 90 -7.80 6.50 -17.85
CA GLY A 90 -7.71 7.33 -19.05
C GLY A 90 -9.04 7.45 -19.77
N ASP A 91 -9.08 8.34 -20.78
CA ASP A 91 -10.21 8.43 -21.71
C ASP A 91 -10.18 7.21 -22.66
N SER A 92 -10.62 6.07 -22.14
CA SER A 92 -10.66 4.78 -22.85
C SER A 92 -11.92 4.66 -23.70
N SER A 93 -12.99 5.40 -23.37
CA SER A 93 -14.25 5.40 -24.12
C SER A 93 -15.18 6.56 -23.74
N ILE A 94 -16.17 6.85 -24.61
CA ILE A 94 -17.28 7.77 -24.32
C ILE A 94 -18.12 7.41 -23.08
N PHE A 95 -17.91 6.22 -22.50
CA PHE A 95 -18.59 5.74 -21.30
C PHE A 95 -17.68 5.67 -20.06
N GLU A 96 -16.37 5.85 -20.24
CA GLU A 96 -15.35 5.87 -19.19
C GLU A 96 -14.61 7.20 -19.24
N PRO A 97 -15.23 8.27 -18.73
CA PRO A 97 -14.57 9.56 -18.59
C PRO A 97 -13.24 9.48 -17.81
N SER A 98 -12.35 10.41 -18.12
CA SER A 98 -11.05 10.59 -17.47
C SER A 98 -11.13 10.48 -15.94
N GLY A 99 -10.18 9.77 -15.34
CA GLY A 99 -10.01 9.68 -13.89
C GLY A 99 -9.63 11.03 -13.26
N PHE A 100 -9.18 11.99 -14.05
CA PHE A 100 -8.95 13.38 -13.65
C PHE A 100 -10.07 14.26 -14.21
N VAL A 101 -10.88 14.82 -13.31
CA VAL A 101 -11.94 15.79 -13.62
C VAL A 101 -11.72 17.00 -12.73
N SER A 102 -10.88 17.92 -13.20
CA SER A 102 -10.66 19.22 -12.57
C SER A 102 -10.69 20.35 -13.59
N SER A 103 -11.13 21.54 -13.17
CA SER A 103 -10.88 22.77 -13.93
C SER A 103 -9.45 23.26 -13.81
N ASP A 104 -8.76 22.87 -12.74
CA ASP A 104 -7.35 23.19 -12.54
C ASP A 104 -6.48 22.24 -13.38
N PRO A 105 -5.35 22.73 -13.91
CA PRO A 105 -4.45 21.90 -14.72
C PRO A 105 -3.80 20.78 -13.91
N THR A 106 -3.74 20.94 -12.58
CA THR A 106 -3.11 20.02 -11.64
C THR A 106 -3.80 20.05 -10.30
N GLU A 107 -3.68 18.96 -9.54
CA GLU A 107 -4.18 18.81 -8.17
C GLU A 107 -3.06 18.25 -7.27
N GLU A 108 -2.92 18.78 -6.05
CA GLU A 108 -1.99 18.27 -5.04
C GLU A 108 -2.63 17.13 -4.23
N TYR A 109 -2.15 15.90 -4.44
CA TYR A 109 -2.64 14.73 -3.73
C TYR A 109 -1.67 14.29 -2.64
N ARG A 110 -2.15 14.30 -1.39
CA ARG A 110 -1.40 13.89 -0.20
C ARG A 110 -1.92 12.58 0.35
N ILE A 111 -0.99 11.70 0.74
CA ILE A 111 -1.29 10.49 1.51
C ILE A 111 -0.71 10.58 2.93
N SER A 112 -1.41 9.99 3.90
CA SER A 112 -1.05 10.05 5.32
C SER A 112 -1.54 8.85 6.12
N GLY A 113 -0.97 8.66 7.31
CA GLY A 113 -1.54 7.80 8.33
C GLY A 113 -2.86 8.33 8.89
N SER A 114 -3.56 7.50 9.66
CA SER A 114 -4.78 7.84 10.38
C SER A 114 -4.62 7.60 11.88
N ALA A 115 -5.40 8.31 12.69
CA ALA A 115 -5.52 8.04 14.13
C ALA A 115 -6.43 6.82 14.42
N PHE A 116 -7.27 6.44 13.45
CA PHE A 116 -8.09 5.23 13.53
C PHE A 116 -7.32 4.02 13.03
N PRO A 117 -7.52 2.83 13.63
CA PRO A 117 -6.88 1.61 13.18
C PRO A 117 -7.51 1.11 11.87
N TRP A 118 -6.85 0.20 11.16
CA TRP A 118 -7.31 -0.27 9.85
C TRP A 118 -8.66 -1.01 9.94
N GLU A 119 -8.95 -1.65 11.08
CA GLU A 119 -10.21 -2.36 11.34
C GLU A 119 -11.41 -1.42 11.20
N ALA A 120 -11.33 -0.18 11.70
CA ALA A 120 -12.42 0.78 11.58
C ALA A 120 -12.76 1.09 10.11
N PHE A 121 -11.73 1.18 9.24
CA PHE A 121 -11.94 1.38 7.80
C PHE A 121 -12.47 0.13 7.11
N SER A 122 -12.03 -1.06 7.54
CA SER A 122 -12.59 -2.34 7.08
C SER A 122 -14.07 -2.46 7.46
N ASP A 123 -14.43 -2.11 8.69
CA ASP A 123 -15.81 -2.17 9.18
C ASP A 123 -16.71 -1.17 8.44
N ALA A 124 -16.19 0.05 8.18
CA ALA A 124 -16.88 1.02 7.32
C ALA A 124 -17.09 0.45 5.91
N PHE A 125 -16.07 -0.16 5.30
CA PHE A 125 -16.19 -0.82 4.00
C PHE A 125 -17.26 -1.91 4.01
N MET A 126 -17.32 -2.73 5.05
CA MET A 126 -18.26 -3.84 5.19
C MET A 126 -19.68 -3.41 5.57
N GLY A 127 -19.90 -2.13 5.90
CA GLY A 127 -21.20 -1.62 6.32
C GLY A 127 -21.63 -2.13 7.69
N GLU A 128 -20.67 -2.31 8.60
CA GLU A 128 -20.95 -2.84 9.93
C GLU A 128 -21.90 -1.93 10.72
N PRO A 129 -22.86 -2.47 11.51
CA PRO A 129 -23.91 -1.66 12.15
C PRO A 129 -23.42 -0.57 13.12
N HIS A 130 -22.20 -0.73 13.65
CA HIS A 130 -21.59 0.23 14.57
C HIS A 130 -20.94 1.43 13.86
N MET A 131 -20.82 1.39 12.53
CA MET A 131 -20.30 2.46 11.68
C MET A 131 -21.39 3.50 11.41
N THR A 132 -21.74 4.24 12.46
CA THR A 132 -22.71 5.34 12.37
C THR A 132 -22.13 6.53 11.57
N PRO A 133 -22.96 7.41 11.00
CA PRO A 133 -22.48 8.61 10.30
C PRO A 133 -21.54 9.47 11.15
N GLY A 134 -21.79 9.59 12.46
CA GLY A 134 -20.91 10.33 13.37
C GLY A 134 -19.51 9.72 13.51
N VAL A 135 -19.41 8.38 13.50
CA VAL A 135 -18.12 7.68 13.52
C VAL A 135 -17.37 7.87 12.21
N ILE A 136 -18.07 7.74 11.08
CA ILE A 136 -17.48 7.93 9.74
C ILE A 136 -17.00 9.36 9.56
N ALA A 137 -17.79 10.36 9.97
CA ALA A 137 -17.39 11.77 9.94
C ALA A 137 -16.16 12.04 10.82
N ALA A 138 -16.07 11.40 12.00
CA ALA A 138 -14.88 11.49 12.85
C ALA A 138 -13.64 10.85 12.19
N MET A 139 -13.79 9.69 11.55
CA MET A 139 -12.73 9.05 10.77
C MET A 139 -12.28 9.97 9.63
N PHE A 140 -13.21 10.51 8.85
CA PHE A 140 -12.96 11.46 7.77
C PHE A 140 -12.13 12.67 8.25
N GLY A 141 -12.50 13.25 9.40
CA GLY A 141 -11.79 14.39 9.99
C GLY A 141 -10.30 14.12 10.29
N THR A 142 -9.91 12.85 10.44
CA THR A 142 -8.51 12.45 10.66
C THR A 142 -7.74 12.14 9.37
N MET A 143 -8.42 11.92 8.25
CA MET A 143 -7.79 11.61 6.96
C MET A 143 -7.03 12.83 6.46
N GLY A 144 -5.70 12.75 6.39
CA GLY A 144 -4.83 13.86 6.00
C GLY A 144 -4.19 14.65 7.13
N SER A 145 -4.61 14.47 8.39
CA SER A 145 -4.03 15.17 9.54
C SER A 145 -2.92 14.38 10.25
N GLY A 146 -2.81 13.08 9.97
CA GLY A 146 -1.72 12.24 10.44
C GLY A 146 -0.37 12.52 9.77
N PRO A 147 0.67 11.75 10.15
CA PRO A 147 2.00 11.84 9.52
C PRO A 147 1.91 11.73 7.99
N ALA A 148 2.60 12.62 7.28
CA ALA A 148 2.63 12.62 5.82
C ALA A 148 3.43 11.41 5.32
N TYR A 149 2.78 10.56 4.53
CA TYR A 149 3.40 9.39 3.91
C TYR A 149 3.89 9.67 2.50
N GLY A 150 3.37 10.71 1.84
CA GLY A 150 3.76 11.11 0.50
C GLY A 150 2.90 12.27 0.00
N LEU A 151 3.40 12.93 -1.03
CA LEU A 151 2.76 14.03 -1.73
C LEU A 151 3.12 13.90 -3.21
N THR A 152 2.16 14.13 -4.09
CA THR A 152 2.40 14.21 -5.53
C THR A 152 1.49 15.25 -6.16
N VAL A 153 1.82 15.66 -7.38
CA VAL A 153 0.96 16.47 -8.23
C VAL A 153 0.33 15.54 -9.26
N VAL A 154 -0.99 15.56 -9.37
CA VAL A 154 -1.77 14.79 -10.35
C VAL A 154 -2.30 15.74 -11.41
N SER A 155 -2.38 15.26 -12.65
CA SER A 155 -2.87 16.02 -13.79
C SER A 155 -3.46 15.07 -14.82
N GLY A 156 -4.17 15.61 -15.82
CA GLY A 156 -4.67 14.85 -16.96
C GLY A 156 -3.59 14.13 -17.77
N ASP A 157 -2.32 14.55 -17.69
CA ASP A 157 -1.20 13.87 -18.37
C ASP A 157 -0.89 12.48 -17.79
N HIS A 158 -1.35 12.20 -16.56
CA HIS A 158 -1.21 10.89 -15.94
C HIS A 158 -2.30 9.89 -16.38
N SER A 159 -3.30 10.34 -17.13
CA SER A 159 -4.46 9.54 -17.51
C SER A 159 -4.07 8.28 -18.30
N GLY A 160 -4.61 7.14 -17.88
CA GLY A 160 -4.28 5.82 -18.44
C GLY A 160 -2.99 5.22 -17.90
N SER A 161 -2.43 5.76 -16.82
CA SER A 161 -1.17 5.29 -16.22
C SER A 161 -1.20 5.28 -14.69
N ASP A 162 -0.15 4.72 -14.08
CA ASP A 162 0.04 4.78 -12.63
C ASP A 162 0.58 6.17 -12.22
N VAL A 163 -0.14 6.83 -11.32
CA VAL A 163 0.40 7.88 -10.46
C VAL A 163 1.28 7.21 -9.40
N VAL A 164 2.58 7.52 -9.43
CA VAL A 164 3.58 6.92 -8.54
C VAL A 164 3.99 7.91 -7.45
N ILE A 165 3.77 7.54 -6.20
CA ILE A 165 4.04 8.38 -5.02
C ILE A 165 5.19 7.75 -4.23
N ASP A 166 6.31 8.47 -4.11
CA ASP A 166 7.41 8.06 -3.26
C ASP A 166 7.02 8.13 -1.78
N LEU A 167 7.30 7.06 -1.03
CA LEU A 167 6.94 6.97 0.38
C LEU A 167 8.01 7.62 1.26
N SER A 168 7.57 8.40 2.24
CA SER A 168 8.41 9.07 3.23
C SER A 168 9.01 8.09 4.24
N THR A 169 9.98 8.54 5.03
CA THR A 169 10.51 7.76 6.15
C THR A 169 9.44 7.43 7.20
N HIS A 170 8.49 8.34 7.45
CA HIS A 170 7.35 8.07 8.33
C HIS A 170 6.47 6.91 7.81
N ALA A 171 6.27 6.82 6.50
CA ALA A 171 5.56 5.69 5.90
C ALA A 171 6.34 4.38 6.08
N VAL A 172 7.66 4.41 5.87
CA VAL A 172 8.53 3.25 6.05
C VAL A 172 8.54 2.76 7.49
N ASP A 173 8.61 3.67 8.48
CA ASP A 173 8.54 3.32 9.90
C ASP A 173 7.19 2.66 10.24
N ALA A 174 6.09 3.24 9.76
CA ALA A 174 4.75 2.71 9.99
C ALA A 174 4.53 1.35 9.30
N MET A 175 5.04 1.16 8.08
CA MET A 175 4.99 -0.13 7.39
C MET A 175 5.81 -1.19 8.13
N ASN A 176 7.01 -0.86 8.61
CA ASN A 176 7.83 -1.79 9.40
C ASN A 176 7.14 -2.18 10.71
N ALA A 177 6.48 -1.23 11.39
CA ALA A 177 5.68 -1.50 12.57
C ALA A 177 4.45 -2.39 12.29
N ALA A 178 3.96 -2.38 11.05
CA ALA A 178 2.82 -3.16 10.60
C ALA A 178 3.18 -4.51 9.94
N ILE A 179 4.47 -4.90 9.86
CA ILE A 179 4.87 -6.22 9.35
C ILE A 179 4.20 -7.31 10.20
N GLY A 180 3.57 -8.29 9.54
CA GLY A 180 2.76 -9.30 10.21
C GLY A 180 1.28 -8.93 10.38
N SER A 181 0.88 -7.71 10.01
CA SER A 181 -0.47 -7.18 10.12
C SER A 181 -0.90 -6.42 8.85
N LYS A 182 -1.93 -5.57 8.94
CA LYS A 182 -2.35 -4.67 7.87
C LYS A 182 -1.75 -3.27 8.05
N PHE A 183 -1.53 -2.59 6.93
CA PHE A 183 -1.08 -1.20 6.87
C PHE A 183 -2.14 -0.34 6.18
N LEU A 184 -2.53 0.75 6.84
CA LEU A 184 -3.53 1.71 6.36
C LEU A 184 -2.87 2.98 5.83
N ILE A 185 -3.33 3.42 4.67
CA ILE A 185 -3.04 4.73 4.09
C ILE A 185 -4.37 5.45 3.84
N THR A 186 -4.41 6.75 4.13
CA THR A 186 -5.51 7.66 3.76
C THR A 186 -5.01 8.70 2.78
N GLY A 187 -5.88 9.26 1.94
CA GLY A 187 -5.51 10.32 1.01
C GLY A 187 -6.58 11.39 0.79
N ARG A 188 -6.12 12.59 0.46
CA ARG A 188 -6.93 13.78 0.19
C ARG A 188 -6.25 14.69 -0.83
N LEU A 189 -7.05 15.51 -1.50
CA LEU A 189 -6.54 16.69 -2.18
C LEU A 189 -6.24 17.79 -1.15
N THR A 190 -5.18 18.57 -1.35
CA THR A 190 -4.74 19.61 -0.39
C THR A 190 -5.07 21.03 -0.83
N ASP A 191 -5.41 21.19 -2.10
CA ASP A 191 -5.63 22.42 -2.83
C ASP A 191 -7.09 22.64 -3.25
N LEU A 192 -8.00 21.79 -2.77
CA LEU A 192 -9.45 21.92 -3.00
C LEU A 192 -9.93 23.35 -2.77
N HIS A 193 -10.56 23.91 -3.79
CA HIS A 193 -11.24 25.17 -3.69
C HIS A 193 -12.47 25.04 -2.77
N PRO A 194 -12.69 26.00 -1.85
CA PRO A 194 -13.86 25.95 -1.00
C PRO A 194 -15.13 26.04 -1.87
N GLU A 195 -16.15 25.26 -1.49
CA GLU A 195 -17.47 25.32 -2.12
C GLU A 195 -17.98 26.77 -2.14
N SER A 196 -17.92 27.41 -3.32
CA SER A 196 -18.40 28.78 -3.49
C SER A 196 -19.91 28.78 -3.75
N PRO A 197 -20.69 29.74 -3.19
CA PRO A 197 -22.10 29.85 -3.50
C PRO A 197 -22.29 30.09 -5.01
N GLY A 198 -22.74 29.07 -5.74
CA GLY A 198 -22.99 29.18 -7.18
C GLY A 198 -22.58 27.99 -8.04
N MET A 199 -21.78 27.05 -7.52
CA MET A 199 -21.33 25.74 -8.06
C MET A 199 -19.80 25.65 -7.94
N PRO A 200 -19.24 24.77 -7.09
CA PRO A 200 -17.79 24.56 -7.06
C PRO A 200 -17.31 24.01 -8.41
N PRO A 201 -16.06 24.31 -8.82
CA PRO A 201 -15.42 23.52 -9.87
C PRO A 201 -15.46 22.04 -9.47
N ALA A 202 -15.66 21.14 -10.44
CA ALA A 202 -15.35 19.74 -10.20
C ALA A 202 -13.84 19.67 -9.93
N GLU A 203 -13.44 19.02 -8.85
CA GLU A 203 -12.04 18.79 -8.45
C GLU A 203 -11.97 17.35 -7.97
N LEU A 204 -11.74 16.44 -8.92
CA LEU A 204 -11.90 15.02 -8.73
C LEU A 204 -10.73 14.28 -9.35
N VAL A 205 -10.08 13.44 -8.56
CA VAL A 205 -8.97 12.60 -9.00
C VAL A 205 -9.29 11.13 -8.70
N PHE A 206 -8.81 10.24 -9.56
CA PHE A 206 -9.10 8.80 -9.53
C PHE A 206 -10.58 8.47 -9.65
N ALA A 207 -11.33 9.26 -10.43
CA ALA A 207 -12.70 8.95 -10.77
C ALA A 207 -12.80 7.60 -11.50
N TYR A 208 -13.96 6.94 -11.41
CA TYR A 208 -14.29 5.71 -12.15
C TYR A 208 -13.39 4.49 -11.87
N THR A 209 -12.95 4.31 -10.62
CA THR A 209 -12.13 3.14 -10.21
C THR A 209 -12.94 2.03 -9.51
N ASP A 210 -14.21 1.88 -9.88
CA ASP A 210 -15.26 1.19 -9.11
C ASP A 210 -15.08 -0.32 -8.98
N ILE A 211 -14.57 -0.96 -10.05
CA ILE A 211 -14.52 -2.42 -10.16
C ILE A 211 -13.12 -2.82 -10.62
N PRO A 212 -12.31 -3.41 -9.72
CA PRO A 212 -11.01 -3.91 -10.07
C PRO A 212 -11.10 -4.91 -11.22
N ASN A 213 -10.32 -4.68 -12.27
CA ASN A 213 -10.22 -5.54 -13.43
C ASN A 213 -8.81 -5.43 -14.03
N GLU A 214 -8.52 -6.16 -15.10
CA GLU A 214 -7.18 -6.14 -15.70
C GLU A 214 -6.74 -4.76 -16.22
N PHE A 215 -7.69 -3.87 -16.53
CA PHE A 215 -7.46 -2.48 -16.96
C PHE A 215 -7.58 -1.47 -15.81
N MET A 216 -7.96 -1.92 -14.63
CA MET A 216 -8.23 -1.09 -13.47
C MET A 216 -7.67 -1.79 -12.22
N PRO A 217 -6.33 -1.81 -12.08
CA PRO A 217 -5.69 -2.55 -11.02
C PRO A 217 -6.01 -1.94 -9.66
N MET A 218 -5.99 -2.77 -8.62
CA MET A 218 -6.02 -2.28 -7.25
C MET A 218 -4.81 -1.36 -6.98
N PRO A 219 -4.92 -0.44 -6.00
CA PRO A 219 -3.78 0.26 -5.43
C PRO A 219 -2.65 -0.71 -5.04
N ARG A 220 -1.40 -0.35 -5.33
CA ARG A 220 -0.25 -1.26 -5.14
C ARG A 220 0.89 -0.58 -4.39
N LEU A 221 1.48 -1.29 -3.44
CA LEU A 221 2.74 -0.92 -2.80
C LEU A 221 3.89 -1.65 -3.48
N MET A 222 4.86 -0.90 -3.98
CA MET A 222 6.14 -1.43 -4.43
C MET A 222 7.17 -1.23 -3.32
N LEU A 223 7.60 -2.30 -2.67
CA LEU A 223 8.44 -2.31 -1.48
C LEU A 223 9.86 -2.74 -1.79
N HIS A 224 10.84 -2.10 -1.17
CA HIS A 224 12.25 -2.52 -1.16
C HIS A 224 12.51 -3.22 0.17
N VAL A 225 12.67 -4.55 0.15
CA VAL A 225 12.71 -5.39 1.37
C VAL A 225 14.05 -6.09 1.50
N VAL A 226 14.59 -6.20 2.71
CA VAL A 226 15.74 -7.06 3.01
C VAL A 226 15.25 -8.43 3.47
N PRO A 227 15.46 -9.52 2.69
CA PRO A 227 15.06 -10.86 3.11
C PRO A 227 15.73 -11.28 4.42
N SER A 228 14.99 -11.97 5.28
CA SER A 228 15.56 -12.57 6.49
C SER A 228 16.61 -13.65 6.13
N PRO A 229 17.76 -13.73 6.84
CA PRO A 229 18.83 -14.69 6.55
C PRO A 229 18.41 -16.18 6.59
N GLY A 230 17.30 -16.48 7.27
CA GLY A 230 16.79 -17.84 7.44
C GLY A 230 16.33 -18.53 6.15
N VAL A 231 15.83 -17.78 5.17
CA VAL A 231 15.34 -18.37 3.90
C VAL A 231 16.51 -18.75 2.98
N ALA A 232 17.59 -17.97 2.98
CA ALA A 232 18.79 -18.25 2.17
C ALA A 232 19.56 -19.50 2.66
N SER A 233 19.45 -19.81 3.96
CA SER A 233 20.23 -20.87 4.60
C SER A 233 19.65 -22.28 4.37
N ALA A 234 18.33 -22.41 4.15
CA ALA A 234 17.67 -23.71 4.01
C ALA A 234 18.07 -24.48 2.73
N VAL A 235 18.44 -23.78 1.66
CA VAL A 235 18.90 -24.39 0.41
C VAL A 235 20.30 -25.02 0.56
N GLY A 236 21.16 -24.46 1.40
CA GLY A 236 22.53 -24.92 1.59
C GLY A 236 22.65 -26.27 2.33
N ILE A 237 21.79 -26.51 3.32
CA ILE A 237 21.89 -27.72 4.17
C ILE A 237 21.42 -28.98 3.41
N ALA A 238 20.44 -28.85 2.52
CA ALA A 238 19.95 -29.98 1.72
C ALA A 238 21.03 -30.51 0.74
N GLY A 239 21.83 -29.63 0.14
CA GLY A 239 22.88 -30.03 -0.80
C GLY A 239 24.01 -30.85 -0.18
N VAL A 240 24.40 -30.53 1.06
CA VAL A 240 25.48 -31.24 1.76
C VAL A 240 25.08 -32.68 2.11
N LEU A 241 23.83 -32.91 2.52
CA LEU A 241 23.34 -34.24 2.88
C LEU A 241 23.27 -35.22 1.69
N PHE A 242 23.05 -34.74 0.47
CA PHE A 242 23.03 -35.60 -0.73
C PHE A 242 24.43 -35.99 -1.22
N THR A 243 25.46 -35.17 -0.98
CA THR A 243 26.84 -35.53 -1.35
C THR A 243 27.49 -36.56 -0.41
N ALA A 244 27.04 -36.63 0.85
CA ALA A 244 27.61 -37.56 1.83
C ALA A 244 27.18 -39.03 1.66
N ARG A 245 26.14 -39.33 0.85
CA ARG A 245 25.56 -40.67 0.75
C ARG A 245 26.09 -41.54 -0.40
N ARG A 246 27.06 -41.07 -1.20
CA ARG A 246 27.47 -41.72 -2.48
C ARG A 246 28.84 -42.40 -2.49
N ARG A 247 29.36 -42.89 -1.35
CA ARG A 247 30.56 -43.75 -1.33
C ARG A 247 30.42 -44.95 -0.39
N ARG A 248 29.72 -45.99 -0.86
CA ARG A 248 29.98 -47.40 -0.50
C ARG A 248 29.68 -48.27 -1.73
N SER A 249 30.73 -48.60 -2.47
CA SER A 249 30.84 -49.69 -3.44
C SER A 249 32.30 -50.08 -3.50
#